data_AF-A0A842VUT9-F1
#
_entry.id   AF-A0A842VUT9-F1
#
_cell.length_a   1.000
_cell.length_b   1.000
_cell.length_c   1.000
_cell.angle_alpha   90.00
_cell.angle_beta   90.00
_cell.angle_gamma   90.00
#
_symmetry.space_group_name_H-M   'P 1'
#
loop_
_entity.id
_entity.type
_entity.pdbx_description
1 polymer ?
#
loop_
_entity_poly.entity_id
_entity_poly.type
_entity_poly.pdbx_seq_one_letter_code
_entity_poly.pdbx_strand_id
1 'polypeptide(L)'
;MAKKALCVYGGWKGHTPKKSMKKMIKILQDEGFEIVKKKTLDAYKDRKLMESLDLVVQCWTGGNLEKDQEDGLSYAVMDGVGLVGWHGGLCDSFRNNVQYQFMTGAQWVSHPGGAKMTYEVNFIPEKKEDPIIKGLNDFKITSEQYYMHVDPAVEVLATTTFHSMQFPWIEGIKMPVVFKKRWGDGKVFYASIGHTYKDFNIPDALEMMRRGMLWASELEELDLSSDQDYLKVSF
;
A
#
# COMPACT_ATOMS: atom_id res chain seq x y z
N MET A 1 -17.55 12.94 -12.42
CA MET A 1 -16.28 13.54 -12.86
C MET A 1 -15.22 12.44 -12.89
N ALA A 2 -14.11 12.61 -13.63
CA ALA A 2 -13.01 11.65 -13.57
C ALA A 2 -12.39 11.64 -12.17
N LYS A 3 -12.05 10.47 -11.63
CA LYS A 3 -11.35 10.35 -10.34
C LYS A 3 -9.95 10.96 -10.45
N LYS A 4 -9.41 11.48 -9.35
CA LYS A 4 -8.13 12.18 -9.29
C LYS A 4 -7.15 11.49 -8.37
N ALA A 5 -5.98 11.15 -8.90
CA ALA A 5 -4.92 10.47 -8.15
C ALA A 5 -3.66 11.34 -8.00
N LEU A 6 -3.16 11.44 -6.77
CA LEU A 6 -1.85 11.99 -6.45
C LEU A 6 -0.80 10.87 -6.49
N CYS A 7 0.14 10.95 -7.43
CA CYS A 7 1.27 10.05 -7.54
C CYS A 7 2.54 10.70 -6.97
N VAL A 8 2.96 10.27 -5.79
CA VAL A 8 4.13 10.77 -5.06
C VAL A 8 5.21 9.71 -5.04
N TYR A 9 6.42 10.06 -5.48
CA TYR A 9 7.53 9.12 -5.52
C TYR A 9 8.88 9.78 -5.22
N GLY A 10 9.75 9.02 -4.54
CA GLY A 10 11.04 9.49 -4.06
C GLY A 10 11.76 8.44 -3.22
N GLY A 11 12.56 8.88 -2.26
CA GLY A 11 13.29 7.98 -1.37
C GLY A 11 14.42 7.20 -2.06
N TRP A 12 14.66 5.97 -1.61
CA TRP A 12 15.79 5.17 -2.06
C TRP A 12 15.72 4.75 -3.54
N LYS A 13 16.79 5.04 -4.28
CA LYS A 13 16.87 4.75 -5.73
C LYS A 13 16.90 3.25 -6.06
N GLY A 14 17.34 2.40 -5.11
CA GLY A 14 17.37 0.95 -5.26
C GLY A 14 16.00 0.37 -5.58
N HIS A 15 14.93 0.95 -5.00
CA HIS A 15 13.55 0.52 -5.27
C HIS A 15 12.97 1.02 -6.60
N THR A 16 13.76 1.70 -7.42
CA THR A 16 13.37 2.22 -8.75
C THR A 16 12.07 3.05 -8.77
N PRO A 17 11.83 3.95 -7.79
CA PRO A 17 10.53 4.57 -7.55
C PRO A 17 9.93 5.28 -8.78
N LYS A 18 10.76 5.99 -9.55
CA LYS A 18 10.33 6.65 -10.80
C LYS A 18 9.84 5.66 -11.87
N LYS A 19 10.49 4.49 -12.01
CA LYS A 19 10.12 3.48 -13.01
C LYS A 19 8.86 2.73 -12.58
N SER A 20 8.77 2.36 -11.31
CA SER A 20 7.58 1.72 -10.73
C SER A 20 6.37 2.65 -10.84
N MET A 21 6.51 3.92 -10.42
CA MET A 21 5.44 4.90 -10.52
C MET A 21 5.01 5.19 -11.97
N LYS A 22 5.94 5.16 -12.94
CA LYS A 22 5.58 5.31 -14.37
C LYS A 22 4.61 4.21 -14.83
N LYS A 23 4.78 2.96 -14.37
CA LYS A 23 3.85 1.85 -14.67
C LYS A 23 2.48 2.12 -14.04
N MET A 24 2.44 2.48 -12.76
CA MET A 24 1.18 2.74 -12.04
C MET A 24 0.40 3.92 -12.62
N ILE A 25 1.11 5.00 -12.99
CA ILE A 25 0.51 6.14 -13.68
C ILE A 25 -0.15 5.70 -14.99
N LYS A 26 0.51 4.86 -15.80
CA LYS A 26 -0.07 4.39 -17.06
C LYS A 26 -1.36 3.61 -16.82
N ILE A 27 -1.37 2.73 -15.82
CA ILE A 27 -2.57 2.00 -15.41
C ILE A 27 -3.69 2.97 -15.03
N LEU A 28 -3.44 3.89 -14.10
CA LEU A 28 -4.47 4.84 -13.65
C LEU A 28 -5.02 5.70 -14.79
N GLN A 29 -4.18 6.11 -15.74
CA GLN A 29 -4.62 6.82 -16.93
C GLN A 29 -5.53 5.97 -17.82
N ASP A 30 -5.25 4.67 -17.96
CA ASP A 30 -6.10 3.74 -18.70
C ASP A 30 -7.44 3.50 -17.98
N GLU A 31 -7.45 3.59 -16.65
CA GLU A 31 -8.66 3.58 -15.81
C GLU A 31 -9.39 4.93 -15.76
N GLY A 32 -8.92 5.94 -16.50
CA GLY A 32 -9.58 7.24 -16.62
C GLY A 32 -9.31 8.24 -15.50
N PHE A 33 -8.27 8.03 -14.67
CA PHE A 33 -7.90 8.98 -13.63
C PHE A 33 -7.20 10.23 -14.19
N GLU A 34 -7.51 11.38 -13.60
CA GLU A 34 -6.66 12.56 -13.66
C GLU A 34 -5.43 12.37 -12.75
N ILE A 35 -4.22 12.60 -13.28
CA ILE A 35 -2.97 12.33 -12.55
C ILE A 35 -2.27 13.62 -12.12
N VAL A 36 -2.13 13.81 -10.81
CA VAL A 36 -1.25 14.82 -10.22
C VAL A 36 0.07 14.17 -9.82
N LYS A 37 1.20 14.62 -10.38
CA LYS A 37 2.53 14.06 -10.07
C LYS A 37 3.30 15.02 -9.17
N LYS A 38 3.81 14.54 -8.05
CA LYS A 38 4.68 15.31 -7.15
C LYS A 38 5.93 14.51 -6.80
N LYS A 39 7.06 15.20 -6.65
CA LYS A 39 8.37 14.64 -6.27
C LYS A 39 8.80 15.09 -4.87
N THR A 40 7.87 15.63 -4.10
CA THR A 40 8.05 16.12 -2.74
C THR A 40 6.87 15.65 -1.89
N LEU A 41 7.12 15.43 -0.61
CA LEU A 41 6.11 15.14 0.41
C LEU A 41 5.31 16.40 0.79
N ASP A 42 5.76 17.59 0.41
CA ASP A 42 5.02 18.84 0.63
C ASP A 42 3.68 18.89 -0.10
N ALA A 43 3.44 17.95 -1.02
CA ALA A 43 2.13 17.72 -1.59
C ALA A 43 1.07 17.47 -0.52
N TYR A 44 1.44 16.80 0.59
CA TYR A 44 0.54 16.51 1.69
C TYR A 44 0.17 17.74 2.51
N LYS A 45 0.98 18.81 2.45
CA LYS A 45 0.68 20.09 3.12
C LYS A 45 -0.39 20.91 2.38
N ASP A 46 -0.62 20.63 1.09
CA ASP A 46 -1.60 21.35 0.28
C ASP A 46 -3.01 20.79 0.53
N ARG A 47 -3.68 21.36 1.54
CA ARG A 47 -5.01 20.94 1.96
C ARG A 47 -6.02 20.90 0.81
N LYS A 48 -6.04 21.91 -0.06
CA LYS A 48 -6.97 21.98 -1.19
C LYS A 48 -6.71 20.87 -2.20
N LEU A 49 -5.43 20.56 -2.44
CA LEU A 49 -5.08 19.41 -3.27
C LEU A 49 -5.58 18.13 -2.61
N MET A 50 -5.24 17.89 -1.34
CA MET A 50 -5.53 16.65 -0.62
C MET A 50 -7.04 16.37 -0.52
N GLU A 51 -7.86 17.40 -0.25
CA GLU A 51 -9.34 17.31 -0.23
C GLU A 51 -9.95 17.07 -1.63
N SER A 52 -9.20 17.27 -2.72
CA SER A 52 -9.70 17.08 -4.10
C SER A 52 -9.39 15.69 -4.69
N LEU A 53 -8.75 14.81 -3.92
CA LEU A 53 -8.27 13.51 -4.40
C LEU A 53 -9.27 12.40 -4.10
N ASP A 54 -9.27 11.38 -4.95
CA ASP A 54 -9.87 10.08 -4.65
C ASP A 54 -8.81 9.08 -4.19
N LEU A 55 -7.55 9.30 -4.57
CA LEU A 55 -6.46 8.36 -4.33
C LEU A 55 -5.08 9.03 -4.18
N VAL A 56 -4.30 8.55 -3.22
CA VAL A 56 -2.85 8.78 -3.11
C VAL A 56 -2.13 7.48 -3.44
N VAL A 57 -1.24 7.52 -4.43
CA VAL A 57 -0.33 6.41 -4.76
C VAL A 57 1.09 6.83 -4.39
N GLN A 58 1.66 6.15 -3.38
CA GLN A 58 2.95 6.48 -2.81
C GLN A 58 4.02 5.42 -3.13
N CYS A 59 5.18 5.89 -3.55
CA CYS A 59 6.40 5.09 -3.63
C CYS A 59 7.60 5.89 -3.11
N TRP A 60 7.78 5.89 -1.79
CA TRP A 60 8.83 6.64 -1.11
C TRP A 60 9.53 5.82 -0.02
N THR A 61 10.74 5.32 -0.27
CA THR A 61 11.45 4.49 0.73
C THR A 61 12.36 5.30 1.64
N GLY A 62 12.27 5.03 2.95
CA GLY A 62 12.96 5.76 4.00
C GLY A 62 12.42 7.19 4.15
N GLY A 63 13.31 8.12 4.50
CA GLY A 63 12.97 9.53 4.70
C GLY A 63 12.27 9.80 6.03
N ASN A 64 11.99 11.08 6.28
CA ASN A 64 11.24 11.58 7.42
C ASN A 64 9.95 12.25 6.92
N LEU A 65 8.86 12.08 7.66
CA LEU A 65 7.59 12.74 7.42
C LEU A 65 7.42 13.82 8.48
N GLU A 66 7.33 15.07 8.05
CA GLU A 66 7.09 16.20 8.96
C GLU A 66 5.65 16.16 9.50
N LYS A 67 5.40 16.77 10.66
CA LYS A 67 4.10 16.70 11.32
C LYS A 67 2.95 17.24 10.45
N ASP A 68 3.17 18.33 9.74
CA ASP A 68 2.19 18.91 8.82
C ASP A 68 1.95 18.03 7.56
N GLN A 69 2.97 17.30 7.09
CA GLN A 69 2.82 16.30 6.02
C GLN A 69 2.05 15.06 6.52
N GLU A 70 2.35 14.59 7.73
CA GLU A 70 1.65 13.49 8.38
C GLU A 70 0.17 13.83 8.59
N ASP A 71 -0.11 14.99 9.17
CA ASP A 71 -1.47 15.47 9.41
C ASP A 71 -2.26 15.58 8.11
N GLY A 72 -1.68 16.23 7.10
CA GLY A 72 -2.34 16.40 5.81
C GLY A 72 -2.65 15.07 5.09
N LEU A 73 -1.74 14.10 5.14
CA LEU A 73 -1.99 12.76 4.59
C LEU A 73 -3.02 12.00 5.44
N SER A 74 -2.82 11.95 6.76
CA SER A 74 -3.68 11.21 7.69
C SER A 74 -5.12 11.71 7.66
N TYR A 75 -5.35 13.03 7.63
CA TYR A 75 -6.70 13.59 7.57
C TYR A 75 -7.37 13.34 6.23
N ALA A 76 -6.65 13.48 5.11
CA ALA A 76 -7.22 13.18 3.81
C ALA A 76 -7.65 11.71 3.71
N VAL A 77 -6.81 10.78 4.19
CA VAL A 77 -7.19 9.37 4.23
C VAL A 77 -8.37 9.15 5.18
N MET A 78 -8.35 9.75 6.37
CA MET A 78 -9.46 9.65 7.32
C MET A 78 -10.80 10.11 6.74
N ASP A 79 -10.79 11.12 5.87
CA ASP A 79 -11.95 11.69 5.15
C ASP A 79 -12.34 10.93 3.87
N GLY A 80 -11.71 9.78 3.60
CA GLY A 80 -12.12 8.88 2.51
C GLY A 80 -11.16 8.78 1.34
N VAL A 81 -10.08 9.56 1.29
CA VAL A 81 -9.06 9.42 0.22
C VAL A 81 -8.36 8.07 0.35
N GLY A 82 -8.29 7.30 -0.73
CA GLY A 82 -7.56 6.03 -0.75
C GLY A 82 -6.05 6.22 -0.61
N LEU A 83 -5.35 5.29 0.04
CA LEU A 83 -3.89 5.26 0.09
C LEU A 83 -3.36 3.91 -0.41
N VAL A 84 -2.57 3.93 -1.47
CA VAL A 84 -1.91 2.74 -1.99
C VAL A 84 -0.40 2.93 -2.03
N GLY A 85 0.33 1.88 -1.65
CA GLY A 85 1.74 1.77 -1.93
C GLY A 85 2.23 0.33 -1.82
N TRP A 86 3.51 0.13 -2.09
CA TRP A 86 4.09 -1.20 -2.15
C TRP A 86 5.52 -1.22 -1.65
N HIS A 87 5.97 -2.38 -1.20
CA HIS A 87 7.31 -2.66 -0.72
C HIS A 87 7.78 -1.56 0.25
N GLY A 88 9.04 -1.15 0.13
CA GLY A 88 9.52 -0.02 0.90
C GLY A 88 8.91 1.33 0.53
N GLY A 89 8.08 1.42 -0.50
CA GLY A 89 7.44 2.67 -0.91
C GLY A 89 6.33 3.16 0.02
N LEU A 90 5.82 2.28 0.89
CA LEU A 90 4.81 2.61 1.91
C LEU A 90 5.24 2.20 3.32
N CYS A 91 5.59 0.92 3.54
CA CYS A 91 5.82 0.40 4.89
C CYS A 91 7.31 0.29 5.29
N ASP A 92 8.23 0.72 4.43
CA ASP A 92 9.62 1.08 4.81
C ASP A 92 9.85 2.60 4.77
N SER A 93 8.76 3.36 4.69
CA SER A 93 8.77 4.82 4.76
C SER A 93 8.73 5.25 6.22
N PHE A 94 9.41 6.35 6.55
CA PHE A 94 9.18 7.10 7.80
C PHE A 94 9.23 6.26 9.08
N ARG A 95 10.28 5.43 9.25
CA ARG A 95 10.40 4.39 10.29
C ARG A 95 10.20 4.85 11.74
N ASN A 96 10.35 6.14 12.04
CA ASN A 96 10.16 6.70 13.38
C ASN A 96 8.77 7.33 13.58
N ASN A 97 7.89 7.26 12.58
CA ASN A 97 6.58 7.88 12.59
C ASN A 97 5.50 6.85 12.94
N VAL A 98 5.08 6.84 14.21
CA VAL A 98 4.14 5.84 14.74
C VAL A 98 2.72 6.02 14.22
N GLN A 99 2.26 7.26 13.98
CA GLN A 99 0.92 7.50 13.43
C GLN A 99 0.82 7.02 11.99
N TYR A 100 1.86 7.26 11.19
CA TYR A 100 1.95 6.76 9.83
C TYR A 100 1.98 5.23 9.79
N GLN A 101 2.78 4.57 10.65
CA GLN A 101 2.78 3.11 10.78
C GLN A 101 1.42 2.55 11.20
N PHE A 102 0.74 3.26 12.11
CA PHE A 102 -0.59 2.89 12.52
C PHE A 102 -1.58 3.01 11.36
N MET A 103 -1.56 4.11 10.60
CA MET A 103 -2.40 4.28 9.41
C MET A 103 -2.12 3.21 8.35
N THR A 104 -0.86 2.94 8.02
CA THR A 104 -0.50 1.97 6.96
C THR A 104 -0.68 0.51 7.39
N GLY A 105 -0.66 0.23 8.69
CA GLY A 105 -0.91 -1.10 9.24
C GLY A 105 0.29 -2.05 9.18
N ALA A 106 1.48 -1.58 8.81
CA ALA A 106 2.69 -2.39 8.93
C ALA A 106 3.98 -1.56 8.91
N GLN A 107 5.07 -2.22 9.29
CA GLN A 107 6.43 -1.69 9.27
C GLN A 107 7.41 -2.78 8.83
N TRP A 108 8.31 -2.41 7.92
CA TRP A 108 9.44 -3.24 7.52
C TRP A 108 10.42 -3.41 8.68
N VAL A 109 10.86 -4.64 8.91
CA VAL A 109 11.82 -4.98 9.97
C VAL A 109 13.12 -5.49 9.38
N SER A 110 13.03 -6.43 8.44
CA SER A 110 14.18 -7.08 7.83
C SER A 110 13.81 -7.76 6.52
N HIS A 111 14.81 -8.26 5.81
CA HIS A 111 14.67 -9.14 4.65
C HIS A 111 15.62 -10.35 4.76
N PRO A 112 15.28 -11.36 5.60
CA PRO A 112 16.08 -12.56 5.80
C PRO A 112 16.44 -13.25 4.48
N GLY A 113 17.71 -13.61 4.28
CA GLY A 113 18.21 -14.19 3.03
C GLY A 113 18.66 -13.17 1.97
N GLY A 114 18.39 -11.87 2.19
CA GLY A 114 18.88 -10.77 1.36
C GLY A 114 18.06 -10.52 0.09
N ALA A 115 18.69 -9.84 -0.87
CA ALA A 115 17.96 -9.16 -1.95
C ALA A 115 17.56 -10.00 -3.18
N LYS A 116 17.84 -11.31 -3.17
CA LYS A 116 17.63 -12.19 -4.33
C LYS A 116 17.06 -13.53 -3.93
N MET A 117 16.04 -13.51 -3.08
CA MET A 117 15.34 -14.70 -2.63
C MET A 117 14.23 -15.04 -3.62
N THR A 118 14.13 -16.32 -4.01
CA THR A 118 12.96 -16.83 -4.73
C THR A 118 11.98 -17.40 -3.72
N TYR A 119 10.77 -16.84 -3.69
CA TYR A 119 9.70 -17.27 -2.80
C TYR A 119 8.35 -17.25 -3.55
N GLU A 120 7.36 -17.89 -2.94
CA GLU A 120 5.99 -17.90 -3.44
C GLU A 120 5.13 -16.91 -2.67
N VAL A 121 4.24 -16.24 -3.38
CA VAL A 121 3.13 -15.47 -2.84
C VAL A 121 1.88 -16.32 -2.98
N ASN A 122 1.26 -16.65 -1.86
CA ASN A 122 0.08 -17.48 -1.77
C ASN A 122 -1.13 -16.64 -1.36
N PHE A 123 -2.15 -16.58 -2.21
CA PHE A 123 -3.40 -15.92 -1.89
C PHE A 123 -4.19 -16.72 -0.86
N ILE A 124 -4.89 -16.03 0.05
CA ILE A 124 -5.68 -16.66 1.11
C ILE A 124 -6.93 -17.31 0.49
N PRO A 125 -7.13 -18.64 0.59
CA PRO A 125 -8.26 -19.33 -0.05
C PRO A 125 -9.62 -18.80 0.37
N GLU A 126 -9.78 -18.41 1.63
CA GLU A 126 -11.00 -17.84 2.19
C GLU A 126 -11.34 -16.46 1.62
N LYS A 127 -10.39 -15.80 0.97
CA LYS A 127 -10.52 -14.46 0.37
C LYS A 127 -10.60 -14.50 -1.16
N LYS A 128 -10.74 -15.67 -1.78
CA LYS A 128 -10.74 -15.84 -3.26
C LYS A 128 -11.80 -15.03 -4.02
N GLU A 129 -12.86 -14.59 -3.35
CA GLU A 129 -13.91 -13.74 -3.95
C GLU A 129 -13.65 -12.23 -3.76
N ASP A 130 -12.62 -11.86 -3.00
CA ASP A 130 -12.23 -10.46 -2.82
C ASP A 130 -11.88 -9.84 -4.18
N PRO A 131 -12.42 -8.65 -4.50
CA PRO A 131 -12.26 -8.04 -5.82
C PRO A 131 -10.81 -7.81 -6.21
N ILE A 132 -9.88 -7.67 -5.26
CA ILE A 132 -8.46 -7.46 -5.52
C ILE A 132 -7.80 -8.74 -6.04
N ILE A 133 -8.16 -9.91 -5.50
CA ILE A 133 -7.46 -11.18 -5.78
C ILE A 133 -8.29 -12.21 -6.54
N LYS A 134 -9.56 -11.90 -6.85
CA LYS A 134 -10.46 -12.83 -7.53
C LYS A 134 -9.90 -13.35 -8.86
N GLY A 135 -9.73 -14.66 -8.96
CA GLY A 135 -9.23 -15.35 -10.15
C GLY A 135 -7.73 -15.14 -10.43
N LEU A 136 -6.98 -14.52 -9.51
CA LEU A 136 -5.52 -14.48 -9.58
C LEU A 136 -4.93 -15.80 -9.09
N ASN A 137 -3.76 -16.15 -9.62
CA ASN A 137 -3.03 -17.34 -9.21
C ASN A 137 -1.87 -16.99 -8.28
N ASP A 138 -1.55 -17.91 -7.38
CA ASP A 138 -0.29 -17.90 -6.65
C ASP A 138 0.89 -17.76 -7.64
N PHE A 139 1.91 -17.01 -7.26
CA PHE A 139 3.04 -16.74 -8.14
C PHE A 139 4.38 -16.77 -7.40
N LYS A 140 5.41 -17.16 -8.13
CA LYS A 140 6.80 -17.09 -7.67
C LYS A 140 7.42 -15.77 -8.07
N ILE A 141 8.26 -15.24 -7.19
CA ILE A 141 8.99 -13.99 -7.39
C ILE A 141 10.42 -14.15 -6.89
N THR A 142 11.38 -13.52 -7.57
CA THR A 142 12.77 -13.40 -7.11
C THR A 142 13.05 -11.95 -6.73
N SER A 143 13.08 -11.67 -5.42
CA SER A 143 13.12 -10.31 -4.88
C SER A 143 13.62 -10.33 -3.42
N GLU A 144 13.47 -9.20 -2.72
CA GLU A 144 13.56 -9.16 -1.27
C GLU A 144 12.30 -9.78 -0.64
N GLN A 145 12.47 -10.76 0.26
CA GLN A 145 11.38 -11.34 1.05
C GLN A 145 11.27 -10.57 2.36
N TYR A 146 10.28 -9.69 2.46
CA TYR A 146 10.10 -8.81 3.62
C TYR A 146 9.59 -9.56 4.85
N TYR A 147 10.26 -9.35 5.97
CA TYR A 147 9.75 -9.66 7.31
C TYR A 147 9.18 -8.37 7.92
N MET A 148 7.90 -8.41 8.28
CA MET A 148 7.13 -7.24 8.67
C MET A 148 6.61 -7.41 10.09
N HIS A 149 6.45 -6.31 10.83
CA HIS A 149 5.44 -6.27 11.89
C HIS A 149 4.16 -5.71 11.29
N VAL A 150 3.05 -6.39 11.55
CA VAL A 150 1.76 -6.14 10.91
C VAL A 150 0.73 -5.88 11.99
N ASP A 151 -0.08 -4.83 11.79
CA ASP A 151 -1.19 -4.49 12.65
C ASP A 151 -2.25 -5.61 12.60
N PRO A 152 -2.74 -6.14 13.74
CA PRO A 152 -3.76 -7.18 13.74
C PRO A 152 -5.09 -6.77 13.08
N ALA A 153 -5.34 -5.47 12.88
CA ALA A 153 -6.54 -4.96 12.22
C ALA A 153 -6.50 -5.02 10.69
N VAL A 154 -5.39 -5.41 10.06
CA VAL A 154 -5.36 -5.55 8.60
C VAL A 154 -6.11 -6.79 8.14
N GLU A 155 -6.77 -6.69 6.99
CA GLU A 155 -7.34 -7.82 6.29
C GLU A 155 -6.31 -8.39 5.32
N VAL A 156 -5.75 -9.56 5.64
CA VAL A 156 -4.72 -10.22 4.84
C VAL A 156 -5.33 -10.92 3.62
N LEU A 157 -4.76 -10.66 2.44
CA LEU A 157 -5.17 -11.25 1.16
C LEU A 157 -4.13 -12.23 0.62
N ALA A 158 -2.85 -12.07 0.95
CA ALA A 158 -1.80 -13.01 0.57
C ALA A 158 -0.71 -13.11 1.63
N THR A 159 -0.05 -14.27 1.67
CA THR A 159 1.10 -14.55 2.54
C THR A 159 2.27 -15.10 1.73
N THR A 160 3.46 -15.10 2.32
CA THR A 160 4.60 -15.91 1.87
C THR A 160 5.09 -16.75 3.05
N THR A 161 5.75 -17.87 2.77
CA THR A 161 6.36 -18.72 3.81
C THR A 161 7.87 -18.51 3.84
N PHE A 162 8.42 -18.25 5.03
CA PHE A 162 9.86 -18.14 5.22
C PHE A 162 10.52 -19.51 5.30
N HIS A 163 11.57 -19.68 4.50
CA HIS A 163 12.49 -20.81 4.56
C HIS A 163 13.90 -20.26 4.74
N SER A 164 14.36 -20.14 5.99
CA SER A 164 15.62 -19.44 6.32
C SER A 164 16.55 -20.30 7.17
N MET A 165 17.64 -20.76 6.55
CA MET A 165 18.72 -21.45 7.27
C MET A 165 19.53 -20.51 8.17
N GLN A 166 19.59 -19.21 7.83
CA GLN A 166 20.32 -18.21 8.61
C GLN A 166 19.57 -17.84 9.90
N PHE A 167 18.25 -17.89 9.87
CA PHE A 167 17.38 -17.53 10.99
C PHE A 167 16.38 -18.67 11.23
N PRO A 168 16.81 -19.81 11.81
CA PRO A 168 15.98 -21.01 11.91
C PRO A 168 14.70 -20.81 12.74
N TRP A 169 14.65 -19.81 13.63
CA TRP A 169 13.46 -19.50 14.44
C TRP A 169 12.32 -18.84 13.65
N ILE A 170 12.53 -18.47 12.37
CA ILE A 170 11.45 -17.99 11.48
C ILE A 170 11.04 -19.01 10.41
N GLU A 171 11.58 -20.23 10.46
CA GLU A 171 11.23 -21.30 9.52
C GLU A 171 9.72 -21.61 9.59
N GLY A 172 9.08 -21.69 8.42
CA GLY A 172 7.66 -22.00 8.30
C GLY A 172 6.71 -20.85 8.68
N ILE A 173 7.23 -19.68 9.07
CA ILE A 173 6.38 -18.51 9.36
C ILE A 173 5.69 -18.04 8.09
N LYS A 174 4.35 -17.94 8.15
CA LYS A 174 3.51 -17.30 7.14
C LYS A 174 3.46 -15.81 7.40
N MET A 175 4.14 -15.03 6.57
CA MET A 175 4.20 -13.58 6.67
C MET A 175 3.16 -12.95 5.74
N PRO A 176 2.29 -12.05 6.23
CA PRO A 176 1.42 -11.24 5.36
C PRO A 176 2.22 -10.40 4.38
N VAL A 177 1.86 -10.48 3.10
CA VAL A 177 2.52 -9.74 2.01
C VAL A 177 1.57 -8.92 1.16
N VAL A 178 0.26 -9.14 1.27
CA VAL A 178 -0.77 -8.29 0.64
C VAL A 178 -1.90 -8.15 1.63
N PHE A 179 -2.29 -6.93 1.93
CA PHE A 179 -3.38 -6.66 2.86
C PHE A 179 -4.01 -5.30 2.58
N LYS A 180 -5.19 -5.12 3.18
CA LYS A 180 -5.92 -3.86 3.17
C LYS A 180 -6.33 -3.47 4.60
N LYS A 181 -6.48 -2.18 4.85
CA LYS A 181 -6.84 -1.63 6.16
C LYS A 181 -7.75 -0.41 5.99
N ARG A 182 -8.56 -0.11 7.00
CA ARG A 182 -9.31 1.14 7.11
C ARG A 182 -8.57 2.15 7.98
N TRP A 183 -8.72 3.42 7.64
CA TRP A 183 -8.28 4.55 8.45
C TRP A 183 -9.31 5.66 8.30
N GLY A 184 -10.17 5.84 9.30
CA GLY A 184 -11.45 6.53 9.10
C GLY A 184 -12.25 5.89 7.97
N ASP A 185 -12.76 6.73 7.08
CA ASP A 185 -13.49 6.29 5.88
C ASP A 185 -12.56 5.84 4.75
N GLY A 186 -11.27 6.16 4.85
CA GLY A 186 -10.25 5.82 3.86
C GLY A 186 -9.90 4.35 3.79
N LYS A 187 -9.49 3.94 2.59
CA LYS A 187 -9.06 2.59 2.26
C LYS A 187 -7.56 2.58 1.99
N VAL A 188 -6.83 1.82 2.80
CA VAL A 188 -5.39 1.62 2.64
C VAL A 188 -5.13 0.25 2.01
N PHE A 189 -4.39 0.20 0.91
CA PHE A 189 -3.95 -1.05 0.29
C PHE A 189 -2.43 -1.12 0.21
N TYR A 190 -1.87 -2.26 0.62
CA TYR A 190 -0.44 -2.49 0.63
C TYR A 190 -0.08 -3.88 0.12
N ALA A 191 0.99 -3.94 -0.67
CA ALA A 191 1.68 -5.16 -1.02
C ALA A 191 3.16 -5.04 -0.66
N SER A 192 3.75 -5.97 0.08
CA SER A 192 5.18 -5.97 0.40
C SER A 192 6.06 -6.39 -0.76
N ILE A 193 5.49 -6.93 -1.85
CA ILE A 193 6.23 -7.18 -3.10
C ILE A 193 6.44 -5.89 -3.89
N GLY A 194 7.33 -5.91 -4.88
CA GLY A 194 7.60 -4.73 -5.72
C GLY A 194 8.89 -4.02 -5.38
N HIS A 195 9.97 -4.77 -5.09
CA HIS A 195 11.30 -4.22 -4.83
C HIS A 195 11.76 -3.35 -5.98
N THR A 196 11.55 -3.79 -7.21
CA THR A 196 11.73 -2.92 -8.38
C THR A 196 10.54 -2.98 -9.32
N TYR A 197 10.51 -2.06 -10.29
CA TYR A 197 9.52 -2.05 -11.37
C TYR A 197 9.44 -3.37 -12.16
N LYS A 198 10.47 -4.24 -12.10
CA LYS A 198 10.50 -5.53 -12.79
C LYS A 198 9.61 -6.57 -12.14
N ASP A 199 9.37 -6.48 -10.84
CA ASP A 199 8.50 -7.38 -10.09
C ASP A 199 7.06 -7.27 -10.64
N PHE A 200 6.69 -6.07 -11.10
CA PHE A 200 5.45 -5.79 -11.84
C PHE A 200 5.51 -6.16 -13.34
N ASN A 201 6.38 -7.11 -13.71
CA ASN A 201 6.26 -7.85 -14.98
C ASN A 201 5.54 -9.18 -14.78
N ILE A 202 5.36 -9.62 -13.53
CA ILE A 202 4.48 -10.76 -13.19
C ILE A 202 3.04 -10.28 -13.38
N PRO A 203 2.24 -10.90 -14.28
CA PRO A 203 0.90 -10.42 -14.60
C PRO A 203 -0.03 -10.35 -13.39
N ASP A 204 -0.09 -11.40 -12.56
CA ASP A 204 -0.93 -11.43 -11.36
C ASP A 204 -0.52 -10.35 -10.35
N ALA A 205 0.77 -10.09 -10.17
CA ALA A 205 1.26 -9.02 -9.30
C ALA A 205 0.85 -7.62 -9.80
N LEU A 206 0.92 -7.38 -11.10
CA LEU A 206 0.52 -6.11 -11.70
C LEU A 206 -1.01 -5.92 -11.63
N GLU A 207 -1.77 -6.96 -11.92
CA GLU A 207 -3.24 -6.93 -11.88
C GLU A 207 -3.75 -6.74 -10.45
N MET A 208 -3.15 -7.42 -9.47
CA MET A 208 -3.42 -7.19 -8.06
C MET A 208 -3.19 -5.73 -7.66
N MET A 209 -2.06 -5.13 -8.07
CA MET A 209 -1.78 -3.72 -7.79
C MET A 209 -2.79 -2.78 -8.45
N ARG A 210 -3.18 -3.06 -9.71
CA ARG A 210 -4.23 -2.30 -10.41
C ARG A 210 -5.54 -2.35 -9.62
N ARG A 211 -6.00 -3.55 -9.26
CA ARG A 211 -7.27 -3.72 -8.53
C ARG A 211 -7.22 -3.14 -7.12
N GLY A 212 -6.08 -3.21 -6.46
CA GLY A 212 -5.86 -2.56 -5.16
C GLY A 212 -5.96 -1.03 -5.24
N MET A 213 -5.40 -0.40 -6.28
CA MET A 213 -5.56 1.04 -6.52
C MET A 213 -7.03 1.41 -6.79
N LEU A 214 -7.73 0.60 -7.59
CA LEU A 214 -9.15 0.82 -7.87
C LEU A 214 -10.00 0.68 -6.60
N TRP A 215 -9.85 -0.43 -5.87
CA TRP A 215 -10.57 -0.68 -4.63
C TRP A 215 -10.37 0.44 -3.60
N ALA A 216 -9.13 0.93 -3.46
CA ALA A 216 -8.82 2.00 -2.52
C ALA A 216 -9.46 3.35 -2.91
N SER A 217 -9.72 3.56 -4.20
CA SER A 217 -10.34 4.78 -4.73
C SER A 217 -11.88 4.77 -4.71
N GLU A 218 -12.51 3.66 -4.32
CA GLU A 218 -13.97 3.57 -4.25
C GLU A 218 -14.46 4.07 -2.88
N LEU A 219 -15.29 5.11 -2.89
CA LEU A 219 -16.12 5.44 -1.75
C LEU A 219 -17.17 4.33 -1.60
N GLU A 220 -17.30 3.79 -0.40
CA GLU A 220 -18.51 3.03 -0.08
C GLU A 220 -19.64 4.03 0.13
N GLU A 221 -20.74 3.87 -0.61
CA GLU A 221 -21.97 4.59 -0.27
C GLU A 221 -22.37 4.15 1.13
N LEU A 222 -22.28 5.07 2.09
CA LEU A 222 -22.85 4.89 3.42
C LEU A 222 -24.35 4.70 3.24
N ASP A 223 -24.87 3.51 3.54
CA ASP A 223 -26.29 3.31 3.75
C ASP A 223 -26.69 3.99 5.06
N LEU A 224 -27.01 5.28 4.95
CA LEU A 224 -27.43 6.15 6.06
C LEU A 224 -28.79 5.74 6.66
N SER A 225 -29.38 4.62 6.26
CA SER A 225 -30.63 4.12 6.86
C SER A 225 -30.47 3.58 8.28
N SER A 226 -29.24 3.44 8.81
CA SER A 226 -29.03 2.66 10.04
C SER A 226 -28.35 3.31 11.26
N ASP A 227 -27.65 4.46 11.21
CA ASP A 227 -26.93 4.93 12.40
C ASP A 227 -26.90 6.45 12.63
N GLN A 228 -27.45 6.90 13.77
CA GLN A 228 -27.48 8.29 14.25
C GLN A 228 -26.39 8.65 15.28
N ASP A 229 -25.45 7.77 15.65
CA ASP A 229 -24.74 7.93 16.94
C ASP A 229 -23.20 8.13 16.92
N TYR A 230 -22.55 8.35 15.78
CA TYR A 230 -21.06 8.38 15.73
C TYR A 230 -20.39 9.76 15.57
N LEU A 231 -20.98 10.84 16.07
CA LEU A 231 -20.27 12.13 16.17
C LEU A 231 -19.87 12.43 17.61
N LYS A 232 -18.65 12.01 17.98
CA LYS A 232 -17.72 12.68 18.94
C LYS A 232 -16.52 11.78 19.26
N VAL A 233 -15.52 11.76 18.40
CA VAL A 233 -14.14 11.50 18.86
C VAL A 233 -13.22 12.49 18.15
N SER A 234 -12.83 13.52 18.87
CA SER A 234 -11.72 14.41 18.51
C SER A 234 -10.43 13.77 19.00
N PHE A 235 -9.46 13.58 18.09
CA PHE A 235 -8.06 13.30 18.43
C PHE A 235 -7.35 14.57 18.89
#